data_AF-A0A6A7ACW6-F1
#
_entry.id   AF-A0A6A7ACW6-F1
#
_cell.length_a   1.000
_cell.length_b   1.000
_cell.length_c   1.000
_cell.angle_alpha   90.00
_cell.angle_beta   90.00
_cell.angle_gamma   90.00
#
_symmetry.space_group_name_H-M   'P 1'
#
loop_
_entity.id
_entity.type
_entity.pdbx_description
1 polymer ?
#
loop_
_entity_poly.entity_id
_entity_poly.type
_entity_poly.pdbx_seq_one_letter_code
_entity_poly.pdbx_strand_id
1 'polypeptide(L)'
;MLGLTLIRLHGLSLATSTEWLDNLDQGAISNLTFQAMSAALSVSNEKPWSATLPKGVKGSEIATMFRVWAASLPLFVWATTQQIRTWFCIDAPRSGSELVISRIKKLLDDPGDPCVWPRGKCLEPVLVALLYCIEACALKNTWRPWILQTLRRVARLLNLEGPEGFKKTLEFFPSTEGHRMVASGVWAEIAYDMIHVTDAF
;
A
#
# COMPACT_ATOMS: atom_id res chain seq x y z
N MET A 1 -13.86 1.82 -15.66
CA MET A 1 -13.17 2.92 -14.96
C MET A 1 -11.98 2.42 -14.15
N LEU A 2 -12.14 1.44 -13.25
CA LEU A 2 -11.03 0.76 -12.56
C LEU A 2 -9.88 0.31 -13.47
N GLY A 3 -10.17 -0.18 -14.68
CA GLY A 3 -9.14 -0.56 -15.65
C GLY A 3 -8.22 0.61 -16.07
N LEU A 4 -8.76 1.82 -16.21
CA LEU A 4 -7.95 3.00 -16.53
C LEU A 4 -7.07 3.40 -15.34
N THR A 5 -7.60 3.34 -14.12
CA THR A 5 -6.81 3.56 -12.90
C THR A 5 -5.65 2.58 -12.82
N LEU A 6 -5.91 1.28 -13.04
CA LEU A 6 -4.87 0.24 -13.01
C LEU A 6 -3.79 0.48 -14.07
N ILE A 7 -4.17 0.89 -15.29
CA ILE A 7 -3.22 1.26 -16.34
C ILE A 7 -2.32 2.41 -15.90
N ARG A 8 -2.88 3.45 -15.25
CA ARG A 8 -2.09 4.60 -14.78
C ARG A 8 -1.15 4.24 -13.64
N LEU A 9 -1.60 3.43 -12.68
CA LEU A 9 -0.76 2.92 -11.60
C LEU A 9 0.35 2.01 -12.12
N HIS A 10 0.04 1.18 -13.10
CA HIS A 10 1.02 0.32 -13.77
C HIS A 10 2.06 1.15 -14.55
N GLY A 11 1.63 2.16 -15.31
CA GLY A 11 2.53 3.07 -16.02
C GLY A 11 3.48 3.81 -15.06
N LEU A 12 2.99 4.22 -13.89
CA LEU A 12 3.85 4.79 -12.85
C LEU A 12 4.81 3.74 -12.27
N SER A 13 4.38 2.49 -12.07
CA SER A 13 5.27 1.41 -11.62
C SER A 13 6.38 1.14 -12.63
N LEU A 14 6.07 1.09 -13.93
CA LEU A 14 7.05 0.90 -14.99
C LEU A 14 8.12 2.01 -15.00
N ALA A 15 7.77 3.23 -14.61
CA ALA A 15 8.72 4.33 -14.48
C ALA A 15 9.78 4.12 -13.37
N THR A 16 9.61 3.10 -12.49
CA THR A 16 10.65 2.67 -11.54
C THR A 16 11.59 1.62 -12.09
N SER A 17 11.30 1.05 -13.26
CA SER A 17 12.15 0.02 -13.86
C SER A 17 13.42 0.64 -14.44
N THR A 18 14.53 -0.07 -14.27
CA THR A 18 15.85 0.33 -14.79
C THR A 18 15.85 0.51 -16.30
N GLU A 19 14.99 -0.21 -17.02
CA GLU A 19 14.85 -0.11 -18.48
C GLU A 19 14.25 1.22 -18.96
N TRP A 20 13.44 1.87 -18.12
CA TRP A 20 12.71 3.09 -18.48
C TRP A 20 13.31 4.36 -17.87
N LEU A 21 14.13 4.22 -16.82
CA LEU A 21 14.72 5.33 -16.09
C LEU A 21 15.55 6.27 -16.99
N ASP A 22 16.32 5.74 -17.93
CA ASP A 22 17.17 6.53 -18.83
C ASP A 22 16.38 7.31 -19.90
N ASN A 23 15.11 6.96 -20.10
CA ASN A 23 14.27 7.49 -21.19
C ASN A 23 13.20 8.48 -20.71
N LEU A 24 13.11 8.76 -19.41
CA LEU A 24 12.06 9.59 -18.82
C LEU A 24 12.62 10.93 -18.32
N ASP A 25 12.10 12.03 -18.87
CA ASP A 25 12.36 13.35 -18.31
C ASP A 25 11.50 13.65 -17.05
N GLN A 26 11.91 14.67 -16.29
CA GLN A 26 11.20 15.07 -15.07
C GLN A 26 9.75 15.52 -15.33
N GLY A 27 9.46 16.06 -16.52
CA GLY A 27 8.13 16.50 -16.93
C GLY A 27 7.18 15.31 -17.10
N ALA A 28 7.63 14.26 -17.77
CA ALA A 28 6.91 13.00 -17.95
C ALA A 28 6.62 12.33 -16.61
N ILE A 29 7.60 12.26 -15.71
CA ILE A 29 7.43 11.69 -14.36
C ILE A 29 6.41 12.49 -13.55
N SER A 30 6.47 13.81 -13.61
CA SER A 30 5.52 14.69 -12.91
C SER A 30 4.10 14.52 -13.44
N ASN A 31 3.93 14.44 -14.76
CA ASN A 31 2.65 14.20 -15.41
C ASN A 31 2.08 12.81 -15.05
N LEU A 32 2.90 11.76 -15.09
CA LEU A 32 2.49 10.41 -14.71
C LEU A 32 2.07 10.34 -13.24
N THR A 33 2.85 10.96 -12.35
CA THR A 33 2.52 11.04 -10.91
C THR A 33 1.18 11.74 -10.69
N PHE A 34 0.95 12.90 -11.34
CA PHE A 34 -0.30 13.64 -11.22
C PHE A 34 -1.50 12.83 -11.73
N GLN A 35 -1.37 12.20 -12.90
CA GLN A 35 -2.43 11.36 -13.48
C GLN A 35 -2.74 10.15 -12.60
N ALA A 36 -1.71 9.48 -12.07
CA ALA A 36 -1.87 8.34 -11.18
C ALA A 36 -2.53 8.73 -9.86
N MET A 37 -2.13 9.87 -9.26
CA MET A 37 -2.75 10.39 -8.03
C MET A 37 -4.22 10.76 -8.26
N SER A 38 -4.53 11.47 -9.34
CA SER A 38 -5.90 11.83 -9.71
C SER A 38 -6.79 10.58 -9.89
N ALA A 39 -6.26 9.55 -10.56
CA ALA A 39 -6.95 8.28 -10.73
C ALA A 39 -7.13 7.53 -9.40
N ALA A 40 -6.12 7.51 -8.52
CA ALA A 40 -6.19 6.91 -7.19
C ALA A 40 -7.27 7.55 -6.31
N LEU A 41 -7.36 8.88 -6.33
CA LEU A 41 -8.37 9.63 -5.57
C LEU A 41 -9.79 9.39 -6.11
N SER A 42 -9.93 9.26 -7.43
CA SER A 42 -11.23 9.02 -8.08
C SER A 42 -11.88 7.69 -7.66
N VAL A 43 -11.08 6.63 -7.44
CA VAL A 43 -11.60 5.33 -6.94
C VAL A 43 -12.34 5.49 -5.62
N SER A 44 -11.84 6.36 -4.73
CA SER A 44 -12.49 6.62 -3.44
C SER A 44 -13.85 7.32 -3.58
N ASN A 45 -14.01 8.15 -4.62
CA ASN A 45 -15.23 8.90 -4.89
C ASN A 45 -16.29 8.05 -5.59
N GLU A 46 -15.86 7.16 -6.49
CA GLU A 46 -16.73 6.25 -7.23
C GLU A 46 -17.36 5.16 -6.34
N LYS A 47 -16.73 4.86 -5.19
CA LYS A 47 -17.18 3.85 -4.22
C LYS A 47 -17.56 2.53 -4.90
N PRO A 48 -16.65 1.86 -5.64
CA PRO A 48 -16.98 0.60 -6.34
C PRO A 48 -17.50 -0.50 -5.41
N TRP A 49 -17.20 -0.43 -4.11
CA TRP A 49 -17.74 -1.30 -3.07
C TRP A 49 -19.22 -1.05 -2.71
N SER A 50 -19.89 -0.02 -3.26
CA SER A 50 -21.34 0.15 -3.14
C SER A 50 -22.10 -0.46 -4.32
N ALA A 51 -21.42 -1.11 -5.27
CA ALA A 51 -22.05 -1.98 -6.25
C ALA A 51 -22.73 -3.19 -5.56
N THR A 52 -23.43 -4.02 -6.34
CA THR A 52 -24.18 -5.18 -5.84
C THR A 52 -23.25 -6.24 -5.24
N LEU A 53 -22.82 -6.04 -3.99
CA LEU A 53 -22.04 -7.01 -3.23
C LEU A 53 -22.97 -8.10 -2.67
N PRO A 54 -22.46 -9.33 -2.45
CA PRO A 54 -23.21 -10.37 -1.76
C PRO A 54 -23.75 -9.84 -0.43
N LYS A 55 -24.99 -10.17 -0.05
CA LYS A 55 -25.50 -9.78 1.28
C LYS A 55 -24.80 -10.58 2.40
N GLY A 56 -24.80 -10.02 3.61
CA GLY A 56 -24.26 -10.66 4.80
C GLY A 56 -22.75 -10.47 4.99
N VAL A 57 -22.15 -11.29 5.87
CA VAL A 57 -20.76 -11.14 6.35
C VAL A 57 -19.74 -11.09 5.20
N LYS A 58 -19.87 -11.96 4.20
CA LYS A 58 -18.97 -12.01 3.06
C LYS A 58 -18.98 -10.70 2.23
N GLY A 59 -20.13 -10.05 2.10
CA GLY A 59 -20.23 -8.76 1.43
C GLY A 59 -19.54 -7.64 2.19
N SER A 60 -19.70 -7.64 3.51
CA SER A 60 -19.05 -6.68 4.41
C SER A 60 -17.52 -6.85 4.40
N GLU A 61 -17.01 -8.08 4.40
CA GLU A 61 -15.58 -8.37 4.26
C GLU A 61 -15.01 -7.85 2.93
N ILE A 62 -15.71 -8.11 1.82
CA ILE A 62 -15.32 -7.63 0.49
C ILE A 62 -15.37 -6.10 0.42
N ALA A 63 -16.40 -5.49 0.99
CA ALA A 63 -16.53 -4.03 1.04
C ALA A 63 -15.36 -3.40 1.80
N THR A 64 -15.01 -3.96 2.96
CA THR A 64 -13.89 -3.49 3.80
C THR A 64 -12.57 -3.63 3.06
N MET A 65 -12.32 -4.80 2.47
CA MET A 65 -11.15 -5.05 1.63
C MET A 65 -11.00 -4.00 0.51
N PHE A 66 -12.06 -3.73 -0.25
CA PHE A 66 -12.03 -2.73 -1.33
C PHE A 66 -11.83 -1.31 -0.80
N ARG A 67 -12.48 -0.95 0.31
CA ARG A 67 -12.32 0.37 0.94
C ARG A 67 -10.88 0.60 1.39
N VAL A 68 -10.26 -0.40 2.03
CA VAL A 68 -8.86 -0.34 2.49
C VAL A 68 -7.91 -0.25 1.30
N TRP A 69 -8.09 -1.11 0.29
CA TRP A 69 -7.29 -1.07 -0.93
C TRP A 69 -7.38 0.29 -1.63
N ALA A 70 -8.60 0.80 -1.87
CA ALA A 70 -8.82 2.09 -2.51
C ALA A 70 -8.23 3.26 -1.70
N ALA A 71 -8.35 3.22 -0.37
CA ALA A 71 -7.76 4.22 0.50
C ALA A 71 -6.22 4.21 0.44
N SER A 72 -5.60 3.08 0.12
CA SER A 72 -4.14 2.93 0.06
C SER A 72 -3.51 3.35 -1.27
N LEU A 73 -4.28 3.51 -2.35
CA LEU A 73 -3.73 3.86 -3.67
C LEU A 73 -2.92 5.17 -3.69
N PRO A 74 -3.31 6.25 -2.98
CA PRO A 74 -2.45 7.42 -2.84
C PRO A 74 -1.09 7.12 -2.20
N LEU A 75 -1.02 6.18 -1.24
CA LEU A 75 0.24 5.76 -0.62
C LEU A 75 1.13 5.02 -1.60
N PHE A 76 0.55 4.17 -2.45
CA PHE A 76 1.31 3.54 -3.55
C PHE A 76 1.92 4.59 -4.48
N VAL A 77 1.13 5.59 -4.90
CA VAL A 77 1.63 6.65 -5.79
C VAL A 77 2.76 7.42 -5.10
N TRP A 78 2.58 7.81 -3.83
CA TRP A 78 3.63 8.51 -3.08
C TRP A 78 4.89 7.67 -2.91
N ALA A 79 4.78 6.43 -2.46
CA ALA A 79 5.91 5.53 -2.29
C ALA A 79 6.67 5.35 -3.61
N THR A 80 5.95 5.12 -4.70
CA THR A 80 6.52 4.96 -6.04
C THR A 80 7.23 6.23 -6.51
N THR A 81 6.61 7.40 -6.37
CA THR A 81 7.26 8.68 -6.71
C THR A 81 8.51 8.93 -5.88
N GLN A 82 8.52 8.55 -4.60
CA GLN A 82 9.69 8.68 -3.73
C GLN A 82 10.83 7.76 -4.18
N GLN A 83 10.51 6.52 -4.58
CA GLN A 83 11.50 5.62 -5.18
C GLN A 83 12.12 6.25 -6.43
N ILE A 84 11.30 6.74 -7.36
CA ILE A 84 11.78 7.43 -8.59
C ILE A 84 12.69 8.61 -8.22
N ARG A 85 12.25 9.48 -7.30
CA ARG A 85 13.03 10.66 -6.90
C ARG A 85 14.37 10.30 -6.23
N THR A 86 14.40 9.22 -5.45
CA THR A 86 15.64 8.72 -4.84
C THR A 86 16.66 8.35 -5.91
N TRP A 87 16.24 7.73 -7.02
CA TRP A 87 17.12 7.45 -8.16
C TRP A 87 17.68 8.72 -8.82
N PHE A 88 16.90 9.80 -8.85
CA PHE A 88 17.34 11.10 -9.36
C PHE A 88 18.03 11.99 -8.32
N CYS A 89 18.32 11.48 -7.12
CA CYS A 89 18.91 12.24 -6.00
C CYS A 89 18.10 13.50 -5.63
N ILE A 90 16.77 13.45 -5.77
CA ILE A 90 15.87 14.57 -5.43
C ILE A 90 15.29 14.33 -4.03
N ASP A 91 15.66 15.18 -3.08
CA ASP A 91 15.04 15.19 -1.76
C ASP A 91 13.58 15.62 -1.85
N ALA A 92 12.69 14.81 -1.28
CA ALA A 92 11.27 15.09 -1.26
C ALA A 92 10.68 14.96 0.15
N PRO A 93 9.90 15.96 0.61
CA PRO A 93 9.26 15.88 1.90
C PRO A 93 8.26 14.72 1.95
N ARG A 94 8.33 13.89 2.99
CA ARG A 94 7.45 12.73 3.23
C ARG A 94 6.12 13.10 3.90
N SER A 95 5.64 14.33 3.71
CA SER A 95 4.47 14.86 4.41
C SER A 95 3.15 14.35 3.82
N GLY A 96 2.17 14.03 4.68
CA GLY A 96 0.77 13.80 4.28
C GLY A 96 0.29 12.34 4.29
N SER A 97 1.19 11.36 4.44
CA SER A 97 0.82 9.94 4.52
C SER A 97 -0.02 9.61 5.76
N GLU A 98 0.19 10.34 6.87
CA GLU A 98 -0.48 10.12 8.15
C GLU A 98 -2.01 10.23 8.07
N LEU A 99 -2.54 11.16 7.27
CA LEU A 99 -3.99 11.30 7.09
C LEU A 99 -4.60 10.06 6.41
N VAL A 100 -3.88 9.51 5.43
CA VAL A 100 -4.32 8.30 4.71
C VAL A 100 -4.18 7.06 5.59
N ILE A 101 -3.09 6.96 6.35
CA ILE A 101 -2.88 5.88 7.32
C ILE A 101 -3.96 5.90 8.41
N SER A 102 -4.28 7.07 8.96
CA SER A 102 -5.37 7.25 9.93
C SER A 102 -6.72 6.80 9.37
N ARG A 103 -6.99 7.09 8.10
CA ARG A 103 -8.20 6.61 7.41
C ARG A 103 -8.21 5.08 7.27
N ILE A 104 -7.10 4.46 6.89
CA ILE A 104 -6.97 3.00 6.80
C ILE A 104 -7.16 2.36 8.17
N LYS A 105 -6.55 2.93 9.22
CA LYS A 105 -6.75 2.48 10.60
C LYS A 105 -8.22 2.51 10.98
N LYS A 106 -8.91 3.64 10.74
CA LYS A 106 -10.35 3.72 11.00
C LYS A 106 -11.11 2.63 10.27
N LEU A 107 -10.84 2.39 8.99
CA LEU A 107 -11.53 1.33 8.22
C LEU A 107 -11.31 -0.09 8.78
N LEU A 108 -10.19 -0.35 9.48
CA LEU A 108 -9.85 -1.65 10.07
C LEU A 108 -10.25 -1.78 11.54
N ASP A 109 -10.27 -0.67 12.27
CA ASP A 109 -10.45 -0.61 13.72
C ASP A 109 -11.80 0.02 14.14
N ASP A 110 -12.68 0.45 13.20
CA ASP A 110 -13.95 1.11 13.53
C ASP A 110 -14.85 0.20 14.39
N PRO A 111 -15.18 0.59 15.64
CA PRO A 111 -16.05 -0.18 16.51
C PRO A 111 -17.54 -0.04 16.16
N GLY A 112 -17.92 0.90 15.30
CA GLY A 112 -19.32 1.23 14.98
C GLY A 112 -19.95 0.45 13.84
N ASP A 113 -19.14 -0.24 13.04
CA ASP A 113 -19.60 -1.14 11.97
C ASP A 113 -19.17 -2.55 12.40
N PRO A 114 -20.07 -3.54 12.57
CA PRO A 114 -19.68 -4.94 12.78
C PRO A 114 -19.09 -5.54 11.49
N CYS A 115 -18.28 -4.76 10.76
CA CYS A 115 -17.45 -5.20 9.68
C CYS A 115 -16.46 -6.20 10.24
N VAL A 116 -16.80 -7.48 10.04
CA VAL A 116 -15.93 -8.60 10.27
C VAL A 116 -14.63 -8.29 9.53
N TRP A 117 -13.54 -8.23 10.29
CA TRP A 117 -12.19 -8.17 9.74
C TRP A 117 -12.11 -9.07 8.51
N PRO A 118 -11.58 -8.62 7.37
CA PRO A 118 -11.49 -9.45 6.18
C PRO A 118 -10.83 -10.80 6.52
N ARG A 119 -11.31 -11.88 5.89
CA ARG A 119 -10.79 -13.24 6.12
C ARG A 119 -10.31 -13.88 4.83
N GLY A 120 -9.42 -14.86 4.97
CA GLY A 120 -8.83 -15.58 3.84
C GLY A 120 -8.25 -14.61 2.81
N LYS A 121 -8.55 -14.83 1.53
CA LYS A 121 -8.03 -14.00 0.42
C LYS A 121 -8.41 -12.52 0.49
N CYS A 122 -9.46 -12.14 1.22
CA CYS A 122 -9.82 -10.72 1.38
C CYS A 122 -8.81 -9.94 2.23
N LEU A 123 -7.85 -10.62 2.87
CA LEU A 123 -6.74 -10.00 3.60
C LEU A 123 -5.57 -9.61 2.69
N GLU A 124 -5.45 -10.19 1.49
CA GLU A 124 -4.33 -9.90 0.58
C GLU A 124 -4.26 -8.39 0.21
N PRO A 125 -5.37 -7.71 -0.13
CA PRO A 125 -5.32 -6.27 -0.40
C PRO A 125 -5.04 -5.42 0.86
N VAL A 126 -5.39 -5.93 2.04
CA VAL A 126 -5.08 -5.28 3.33
C VAL A 126 -3.58 -5.36 3.61
N LEU A 127 -2.97 -6.52 3.38
CA LEU A 127 -1.52 -6.72 3.50
C LEU A 127 -0.76 -5.72 2.61
N VAL A 128 -1.21 -5.61 1.35
CA VAL A 128 -0.62 -4.71 0.36
C VAL A 128 -0.78 -3.24 0.76
N ALA A 129 -1.98 -2.85 1.22
CA ALA A 129 -2.22 -1.50 1.72
C ALA A 129 -1.27 -1.12 2.87
N LEU A 130 -1.04 -2.05 3.80
CA LEU A 130 -0.12 -1.85 4.93
C LEU A 130 1.35 -1.78 4.48
N LEU A 131 1.74 -2.51 3.43
CA LEU A 131 3.07 -2.37 2.84
C LEU A 131 3.26 -0.96 2.26
N TYR A 132 2.27 -0.43 1.52
CA TYR A 132 2.33 0.95 1.03
C TYR A 132 2.40 1.96 2.18
N CYS A 133 1.72 1.70 3.31
CA CYS A 133 1.86 2.52 4.52
C CYS A 133 3.30 2.51 5.03
N ILE A 134 3.96 1.35 5.11
CA ILE A 134 5.37 1.25 5.56
C ILE A 134 6.29 2.06 4.65
N GLU A 135 6.14 1.93 3.34
CA GLU A 135 7.01 2.63 2.39
C GLU A 135 6.79 4.13 2.36
N ALA A 136 5.54 4.56 2.48
CA ALA A 136 5.22 5.97 2.58
C ALA A 136 5.64 6.58 3.94
N CYS A 137 5.98 5.75 4.94
CA CYS A 137 6.47 6.18 6.24
C CYS A 137 8.00 6.32 6.27
N ALA A 138 8.48 7.33 6.99
CA ALA A 138 9.86 7.30 7.49
C ALA A 138 10.02 6.22 8.58
N LEU A 139 11.25 5.75 8.80
CA LEU A 139 11.55 4.79 9.87
C LEU A 139 11.09 5.30 11.25
N LYS A 140 11.24 6.61 11.50
CA LYS A 140 10.84 7.29 12.75
C LYS A 140 9.37 7.72 12.80
N ASN A 141 8.52 7.26 11.88
CA ASN A 141 7.11 7.67 11.87
C ASN A 141 6.33 6.98 13.02
N THR A 142 5.51 7.75 13.73
CA THR A 142 4.73 7.30 14.90
C THR A 142 3.68 6.23 14.57
N TRP A 143 3.29 6.10 13.30
CA TRP A 143 2.36 5.08 12.83
C TRP A 143 3.02 3.71 12.58
N ARG A 144 4.35 3.65 12.39
CA ARG A 144 5.07 2.42 12.05
C ARG A 144 4.78 1.26 13.02
N PRO A 145 4.77 1.46 14.36
CA PRO A 145 4.44 0.38 15.29
C PRO A 145 3.05 -0.23 15.05
N TRP A 146 2.02 0.62 14.85
CA TRP A 146 0.67 0.15 14.54
C TRP A 146 0.63 -0.60 13.22
N ILE A 147 1.31 -0.09 12.17
CA ILE A 147 1.35 -0.73 10.86
C ILE A 147 1.99 -2.12 10.95
N LEU A 148 3.14 -2.24 11.60
CA LEU A 148 3.85 -3.52 11.77
C LEU A 148 3.03 -4.54 12.57
N GLN A 149 2.40 -4.12 13.67
CA GLN A 149 1.52 -4.99 14.46
C GLN A 149 0.32 -5.48 13.63
N THR A 150 -0.26 -4.59 12.81
CA THR A 150 -1.38 -4.91 11.93
C THR A 150 -0.95 -5.87 10.82
N LEU A 151 0.22 -5.64 10.20
CA LEU A 151 0.83 -6.53 9.21
C LEU A 151 1.08 -7.92 9.79
N ARG A 152 1.61 -8.01 11.02
CA ARG A 152 1.82 -9.28 11.73
C ARG A 152 0.51 -10.02 11.94
N ARG A 153 -0.56 -9.32 12.34
CA ARG A 153 -1.91 -9.91 12.46
C ARG A 153 -2.40 -10.45 11.11
N VAL A 154 -2.27 -9.67 10.05
CA VAL A 154 -2.70 -10.06 8.70
C VAL A 154 -1.91 -11.27 8.19
N ALA A 155 -0.59 -11.29 8.35
CA ALA A 155 0.28 -12.39 7.95
C ALA A 155 -0.09 -13.70 8.68
N ARG A 156 -0.39 -13.62 9.98
CA ARG A 156 -0.89 -14.77 10.76
C ARG A 156 -2.24 -15.28 10.26
N LEU A 157 -3.18 -14.37 9.99
CA LEU A 157 -4.51 -14.74 9.49
C LEU A 157 -4.48 -15.33 8.07
N LEU A 158 -3.48 -14.96 7.26
CA LEU A 158 -3.22 -15.54 5.95
C LEU A 158 -2.40 -16.85 6.01
N ASN A 159 -1.94 -17.26 7.20
CA ASN A 159 -1.02 -18.39 7.38
C ASN A 159 0.25 -18.27 6.51
N LEU A 160 0.84 -17.07 6.43
CA LEU A 160 2.11 -16.89 5.73
C LEU A 160 3.26 -17.45 6.58
N GLU A 161 4.02 -18.39 6.03
CA GLU A 161 5.11 -19.07 6.74
C GLU A 161 6.49 -18.44 6.50
N GLY A 162 6.62 -17.60 5.46
CA GLY A 162 7.92 -17.06 5.07
C GLY A 162 7.84 -15.87 4.12
N PRO A 163 9.01 -15.26 3.82
CA PRO A 163 9.10 -14.07 2.98
C PRO A 163 8.61 -14.32 1.55
N GLU A 164 8.74 -15.55 1.05
CA GLU A 164 8.27 -15.91 -0.30
C GLU A 164 6.75 -15.93 -0.40
N GLY A 165 6.04 -16.43 0.65
CA GLY A 165 4.59 -16.34 0.71
C GLY A 165 4.11 -14.89 0.75
N PHE A 166 4.81 -14.06 1.51
CA PHE A 166 4.55 -12.62 1.59
C PHE A 166 4.74 -11.91 0.24
N LYS A 167 5.86 -12.13 -0.44
CA LYS A 167 6.14 -11.56 -1.78
C LYS A 167 5.12 -12.02 -2.81
N LYS A 168 4.76 -13.31 -2.81
CA LYS A 168 3.77 -13.86 -3.75
C LYS A 168 2.41 -13.19 -3.62
N THR A 169 2.00 -12.80 -2.41
CA THR A 169 0.78 -12.01 -2.22
C THR A 169 0.85 -10.64 -2.91
N LEU A 170 2.03 -10.04 -3.03
CA LEU A 170 2.22 -8.72 -3.67
C LEU A 170 2.15 -8.78 -5.19
N GLU A 171 2.39 -9.94 -5.81
CA GLU A 171 2.43 -10.10 -7.29
C GLU A 171 1.10 -9.79 -7.96
N PHE A 172 -0.02 -9.94 -7.23
CA PHE A 172 -1.36 -9.68 -7.75
C PHE A 172 -1.77 -8.20 -7.69
N PHE A 173 -0.90 -7.33 -7.17
CA PHE A 173 -1.19 -5.93 -6.94
C PHE A 173 -0.13 -5.03 -7.59
N PRO A 174 -0.45 -3.75 -7.84
CA PRO A 174 0.54 -2.81 -8.34
C PRO A 174 1.77 -2.77 -7.44
N SER A 175 2.89 -3.29 -7.91
CA SER A 175 4.14 -3.32 -7.15
C SER A 175 5.29 -2.91 -8.06
N THR A 176 6.33 -2.35 -7.45
CA THR A 176 7.58 -1.94 -8.11
C THR A 176 8.68 -2.88 -7.65
N GLU A 177 9.87 -2.80 -8.27
CA GLU A 177 11.04 -3.53 -7.77
C GLU A 177 11.41 -3.08 -6.35
N GLY A 178 11.30 -1.78 -6.06
CA GLY A 178 11.48 -1.24 -4.71
C GLY A 178 10.54 -1.91 -3.68
N HIS A 179 9.28 -2.11 -4.04
CA HIS A 179 8.32 -2.82 -3.18
C HIS A 179 8.75 -4.26 -2.87
N ARG A 180 9.28 -4.97 -3.87
CA ARG A 180 9.76 -6.35 -3.70
C ARG A 180 11.03 -6.41 -2.84
N MET A 181 11.92 -5.43 -2.98
CA MET A 181 13.12 -5.33 -2.16
C MET A 181 12.78 -5.08 -0.69
N VAL A 182 11.87 -4.12 -0.42
CA VAL A 182 11.45 -3.77 0.96
C VAL A 182 10.65 -4.89 1.61
N ALA A 183 9.89 -5.67 0.84
CA ALA A 183 9.09 -6.79 1.35
C ALA A 183 9.88 -7.78 2.23
N SER A 184 11.13 -8.07 1.87
CA SER A 184 11.99 -8.97 2.66
C SER A 184 12.38 -8.37 4.02
N GLY A 185 12.69 -7.07 4.04
CA GLY A 185 13.01 -6.34 5.26
C GLY A 185 11.80 -6.22 6.19
N VAL A 186 10.64 -5.88 5.63
CA VAL A 186 9.37 -5.83 6.38
C VAL A 186 9.02 -7.20 6.95
N TRP A 187 9.22 -8.27 6.18
CA TRP A 187 9.04 -9.63 6.69
C TRP A 187 9.93 -9.91 7.90
N ALA A 188 11.21 -9.54 7.85
CA ALA A 188 12.12 -9.71 8.97
C ALA A 188 11.66 -8.91 10.21
N GLU A 189 11.22 -7.66 10.05
CA GLU A 189 10.69 -6.84 11.14
C GLU A 189 9.46 -7.50 11.80
N ILE A 190 8.52 -8.04 11.02
CA ILE A 190 7.32 -8.67 11.58
C ILE A 190 7.59 -10.05 12.18
N ALA A 191 8.54 -10.82 11.64
CA ALA A 191 8.85 -12.18 12.07
C ALA A 191 9.72 -12.23 13.34
N TYR A 192 10.69 -11.32 13.45
CA TYR A 192 11.70 -11.35 14.51
C TYR A 192 11.52 -10.26 15.59
N ASP A 193 10.42 -9.49 15.52
CA ASP A 193 10.15 -8.35 16.41
C ASP A 193 11.35 -7.41 16.52
N MET A 194 12.08 -7.25 15.40
CA MET A 194 13.15 -6.27 15.28
C MET A 194 12.53 -4.88 15.18
N ILE A 195 12.03 -4.37 16.29
CA ILE A 195 11.92 -2.93 16.47
C ILE A 195 13.38 -2.47 16.50
N HIS A 196 13.85 -1.85 15.41
CA HIS A 196 15.13 -1.18 15.42
C HIS A 196 15.12 -0.15 16.55
N VAL A 197 15.73 -0.52 17.68
CA VAL A 197 16.31 0.42 18.64
C VAL A 197 17.49 1.03 17.90
N THR A 198 17.23 2.00 17.05
CA THR A 198 18.25 2.92 16.53
C THR A 198 17.97 4.31 17.08
N ASP A 199 17.91 4.39 18.41
CA ASP A 199 18.42 5.53 19.16
C ASP A 199 19.89 5.28 19.46
N ALA A 200 20.73 5.46 18.45
CA ALA A 200 22.15 5.74 18.59
C ALA A 200 22.63 6.35 17.27
N PHE A 201 23.16 7.58 17.38
CA PHE A 201 23.60 8.55 16.35
C PHE A 201 22.59 9.66 16.03
#